data_AF-A0A9W8P091-F1
#
_entry.id   AF-A0A9W8P091-F1
#
_cell.length_a   1.000
_cell.length_b   1.000
_cell.length_c   1.000
_cell.angle_alpha   90.00
_cell.angle_beta   90.00
_cell.angle_gamma   90.00
#
_symmetry.space_group_name_H-M   'P 1'
#
loop_
_entity.id
_entity.type
_entity.pdbx_description
1 polymer ?
#
loop_
_entity_poly.entity_id
_entity_poly.type
_entity_poly.pdbx_seq_one_letter_code
_entity_poly.pdbx_strand_id
1 'polypeptide(L)'
;MAVFSRILPPLATSYAVQAIFALIFVPQRNEKYYDLGGAVGFISTTFASLYYPALKDNLIQGKLLPLPPLSSFAPRQLMLSAALGIWITRLGSFLVQQAFKAGGDSRFDEVKHKPAQFTFYWLMQASWVFIVGLPVYLANTIPAKAHPPLGSRDYISFGLFLSSFCFEAIADHQKTVWRRKKDAKEHDGKFITSGLWSISRHPNYVGEVGIWAAIWSLSTTALQTPYFPRGTVAIAAISPIFTYFLLRKLSGVPPLEKAGDQKFGADPKWHEYKRNVPVFWPWSSAR
;
A
#
# COMPACT_ATOMS: atom_id res chain seq x y z
N MET A 1 27.59 -9.08 1.45
CA MET A 1 27.34 -8.44 0.13
C MET A 1 26.21 -9.11 -0.69
N ALA A 2 25.58 -10.22 -0.25
CA ALA A 2 24.57 -10.95 -1.03
C ALA A 2 23.12 -10.42 -0.97
N VAL A 3 22.79 -9.50 -0.05
CA VAL A 3 21.40 -9.02 0.13
C VAL A 3 21.01 -7.97 -0.93
N PHE A 4 21.91 -7.04 -1.23
CA PHE A 4 21.65 -5.99 -2.21
C PHE A 4 21.48 -6.52 -3.64
N SER A 5 22.18 -7.59 -4.01
CA SER A 5 22.00 -8.22 -5.32
C SER A 5 20.65 -8.95 -5.45
N ARG A 6 20.05 -9.37 -4.33
CA ARG A 6 18.76 -10.08 -4.32
C ARG A 6 17.55 -9.14 -4.25
N ILE A 7 17.72 -7.92 -3.74
CA ILE A 7 16.67 -6.89 -3.75
C ILE A 7 16.65 -6.09 -5.08
N LEU A 8 17.72 -6.16 -5.87
CA LEU A 8 17.82 -5.45 -7.14
C LEU A 8 16.72 -5.87 -8.15
N PRO A 9 16.35 -7.15 -8.31
CA PRO A 9 15.28 -7.55 -9.21
C PRO A 9 13.90 -6.95 -8.86
N PRO A 10 13.39 -7.00 -7.62
CA PRO A 10 12.14 -6.32 -7.30
C PRO A 10 12.25 -4.80 -7.46
N LEU A 11 13.39 -4.18 -7.12
CA LEU A 11 13.60 -2.76 -7.37
C LEU A 11 13.51 -2.42 -8.88
N ALA A 12 14.24 -3.16 -9.71
CA ALA A 12 14.22 -2.97 -11.16
C ALA A 12 12.82 -3.20 -11.73
N THR A 13 12.09 -4.19 -11.21
CA THR A 13 10.73 -4.50 -11.65
C THR A 13 9.77 -3.36 -11.32
N SER A 14 9.82 -2.79 -10.10
CA SER A 14 8.91 -1.70 -9.73
C SER A 14 9.12 -0.47 -10.62
N TYR A 15 10.38 -0.12 -10.93
CA TYR A 15 10.70 0.99 -11.83
C TYR A 15 10.38 0.69 -13.29
N ALA A 16 10.69 -0.52 -13.78
CA ALA A 16 10.41 -0.91 -15.16
C ALA A 16 8.91 -0.87 -15.46
N VAL A 17 8.07 -1.38 -14.54
CA VAL A 17 6.62 -1.35 -14.70
C VAL A 17 6.11 0.09 -14.75
N GLN A 18 6.49 0.94 -13.81
CA GLN A 18 6.02 2.34 -13.86
C GLN A 18 6.59 3.11 -15.05
N ALA A 19 7.80 2.80 -15.52
CA ALA A 19 8.34 3.39 -16.73
C ALA A 19 7.52 2.99 -17.98
N ILE A 20 7.09 1.73 -18.08
CA ILE A 20 6.20 1.27 -19.17
C ILE A 20 4.87 2.01 -19.11
N PHE A 21 4.26 2.11 -17.92
CA PHE A 21 3.02 2.89 -17.75
C PHE A 21 3.21 4.36 -18.12
N ALA A 22 4.31 4.99 -17.69
CA ALA A 22 4.63 6.37 -18.04
C ALA A 22 4.77 6.54 -19.56
N LEU A 23 5.50 5.64 -20.24
CA LEU A 23 5.67 5.68 -21.69
C LEU A 23 4.34 5.60 -22.45
N ILE A 24 3.38 4.82 -21.93
CA ILE A 24 2.05 4.67 -22.55
C ILE A 24 1.18 5.89 -22.25
N PHE A 25 1.09 6.31 -20.99
CA PHE A 25 0.05 7.23 -20.52
C PHE A 25 0.46 8.70 -20.44
N VAL A 26 1.76 9.01 -20.34
CA VAL A 26 2.25 10.40 -20.36
C VAL A 26 1.98 11.08 -21.71
N PRO A 27 2.26 10.45 -22.88
CA PRO A 27 1.91 11.04 -24.17
C PRO A 27 0.41 11.28 -24.35
N GLN A 28 -0.41 10.41 -23.76
CA GLN A 28 -1.87 10.49 -23.80
C GLN A 28 -2.45 11.47 -22.77
N ARG A 29 -1.64 11.97 -21.83
CA ARG A 29 -2.07 12.80 -20.69
C ARG A 29 -3.20 12.15 -19.89
N ASN A 30 -3.10 10.83 -19.71
CA ASN A 30 -4.17 10.02 -19.15
C ASN A 30 -3.80 9.47 -17.75
N GLU A 31 -4.33 10.12 -16.73
CA GLU A 31 -4.13 9.80 -15.32
C GLU A 31 -5.03 8.67 -14.79
N LYS A 32 -6.07 8.28 -15.53
CA LYS A 32 -7.09 7.33 -15.03
C LYS A 32 -6.51 5.96 -14.66
N TYR A 33 -5.37 5.61 -15.23
CA TYR A 33 -4.68 4.35 -15.00
C TYR A 33 -3.54 4.44 -13.98
N TYR A 34 -3.35 5.60 -13.34
CA TYR A 34 -2.28 5.80 -12.35
C TYR A 34 -2.38 4.79 -11.21
N ASP A 35 -3.55 4.66 -10.59
CA ASP A 35 -3.75 3.71 -9.49
C ASP A 35 -3.67 2.24 -9.94
N LEU A 36 -4.06 1.95 -11.19
CA LEU A 36 -3.87 0.63 -11.80
C LEU A 36 -2.38 0.29 -11.93
N GLY A 37 -1.56 1.23 -12.37
CA GLY A 37 -0.11 1.06 -12.48
C GLY A 37 0.52 0.72 -11.12
N GLY A 38 0.05 1.35 -10.04
CA GLY A 38 0.45 1.02 -8.68
C GLY A 38 0.09 -0.42 -8.30
N ALA A 39 -1.15 -0.83 -8.56
CA ALA A 39 -1.61 -2.19 -8.28
C ALA A 39 -0.82 -3.25 -9.05
N VAL A 40 -0.63 -3.05 -10.35
CA VAL A 40 0.21 -3.91 -11.20
C VAL A 40 1.65 -3.90 -10.72
N GLY A 41 2.18 -2.75 -10.28
CA GLY A 41 3.51 -2.60 -9.71
C GLY A 41 3.72 -3.50 -8.49
N PHE A 42 2.82 -3.48 -7.51
CA PHE A 42 2.90 -4.35 -6.34
C PHE A 42 2.83 -5.84 -6.68
N ILE A 43 1.89 -6.22 -7.56
CA ILE A 43 1.71 -7.63 -7.96
C ILE A 43 2.95 -8.13 -8.71
N SER A 44 3.40 -7.40 -9.73
CA SER A 44 4.58 -7.76 -10.53
C SER A 44 5.87 -7.78 -9.70
N THR A 45 6.06 -6.83 -8.79
CA THR A 45 7.24 -6.78 -7.93
C THR A 45 7.24 -7.93 -6.92
N THR A 46 6.08 -8.30 -6.38
CA THR A 46 5.92 -9.48 -5.51
C THR A 46 6.22 -10.76 -6.29
N PHE A 47 5.66 -10.88 -7.49
CA PHE A 47 5.95 -12.01 -8.39
C PHE A 47 7.45 -12.12 -8.71
N ALA A 48 8.09 -11.02 -9.11
CA ALA A 48 9.53 -11.00 -9.37
C ALA A 48 10.32 -11.40 -8.11
N SER A 49 9.94 -10.92 -6.92
CA SER A 49 10.66 -11.27 -5.68
C SER A 49 10.64 -12.78 -5.37
N LEU A 50 9.58 -13.51 -5.74
CA LEU A 50 9.46 -14.96 -5.55
C LEU A 50 10.13 -15.75 -6.67
N TYR A 51 9.88 -15.37 -7.92
CA TYR A 51 10.21 -16.19 -9.09
C TYR A 51 11.51 -15.80 -9.78
N TYR A 52 12.12 -14.66 -9.43
CA TYR A 52 13.36 -14.21 -10.09
C TYR A 52 14.49 -15.25 -10.07
N PRO A 53 14.76 -15.99 -8.98
CA PRO A 53 15.78 -17.04 -9.00
C PRO A 53 15.54 -18.08 -10.11
N ALA A 54 14.31 -18.57 -10.23
CA ALA A 54 13.92 -19.54 -11.26
C ALA A 54 13.99 -18.93 -12.68
N LEU A 55 13.54 -17.68 -12.84
CA LEU A 55 13.60 -16.96 -14.11
C LEU A 55 15.04 -16.72 -14.56
N LYS A 56 15.93 -16.37 -13.62
CA LYS A 56 17.35 -16.16 -13.89
C LYS A 56 18.02 -17.46 -14.31
N ASP A 57 17.74 -18.57 -13.64
CA ASP A 57 18.29 -19.87 -13.99
C ASP A 57 17.83 -20.33 -15.38
N ASN A 58 16.56 -20.11 -15.70
CA ASN A 58 16.02 -20.34 -17.05
C ASN A 58 16.74 -19.50 -18.12
N LEU A 59 16.98 -18.22 -17.84
CA LEU A 59 17.71 -17.32 -18.76
C LEU A 59 19.14 -17.78 -18.98
N ILE A 60 19.86 -18.14 -17.90
CA ILE A 60 21.26 -18.55 -17.96
C ILE A 60 21.41 -19.90 -18.67
N GLN A 61 20.49 -20.84 -18.43
CA GLN A 61 20.54 -22.18 -19.02
C GLN A 61 19.90 -22.24 -20.42
N GLY A 62 19.25 -21.17 -20.88
CA GLY A 62 18.52 -21.16 -22.16
C GLY A 62 17.35 -22.14 -22.21
N LYS A 63 16.81 -22.56 -21.05
CA LYS A 63 15.72 -23.54 -20.94
C LYS A 63 14.48 -22.88 -20.35
N LEU A 64 13.32 -23.11 -20.96
CA LEU A 64 12.02 -22.78 -20.37
C LEU A 64 11.58 -23.88 -19.40
N LEU A 65 12.21 -23.96 -18.22
CA LEU A 65 11.72 -24.84 -17.17
C LEU A 65 10.42 -24.25 -16.58
N PRO A 66 9.46 -25.10 -16.17
CA PRO A 66 8.25 -24.63 -15.52
C PRO A 66 8.58 -23.88 -14.23
N LEU A 67 7.79 -22.84 -13.94
CA LEU A 67 7.93 -22.11 -12.68
C LEU A 67 7.63 -23.04 -11.49
N PRO A 68 8.34 -22.86 -10.37
CA PRO A 68 8.11 -23.65 -9.18
C PRO A 68 6.64 -23.47 -8.69
N PRO A 69 5.95 -24.55 -8.27
CA PRO A 69 4.58 -24.44 -7.77
C PRO A 69 4.54 -23.66 -6.45
N LEU A 70 3.39 -23.09 -6.10
CA LEU A 70 3.25 -22.32 -4.84
C LEU A 70 3.62 -23.12 -3.59
N SER A 71 3.41 -24.43 -3.60
CA SER A 71 3.78 -25.35 -2.51
C SER A 71 5.29 -25.46 -2.26
N SER A 72 6.13 -24.98 -3.18
CA SER A 72 7.58 -24.97 -3.01
C SER A 72 8.11 -23.81 -2.16
N PHE A 73 7.30 -22.76 -1.95
CA PHE A 73 7.66 -21.61 -1.13
C PHE A 73 7.36 -21.85 0.35
N ALA A 74 8.08 -21.15 1.22
CA ALA A 74 7.84 -21.24 2.65
C ALA A 74 6.45 -20.66 3.01
N PRO A 75 5.76 -21.20 4.03
CA PRO A 75 4.44 -20.70 4.46
C PRO A 75 4.43 -19.18 4.71
N ARG A 76 5.51 -18.65 5.31
CA ARG A 76 5.67 -17.21 5.55
C ARG A 76 5.72 -16.37 4.27
N GLN A 77 6.40 -16.83 3.23
CA GLN A 77 6.48 -16.14 1.94
C GLN A 77 5.09 -16.05 1.32
N LEU A 78 4.32 -17.14 1.39
CA LEU A 78 2.95 -17.20 0.93
C LEU A 78 2.04 -16.28 1.74
N MET A 79 2.14 -16.28 3.08
CA MET A 79 1.35 -15.40 3.95
C MET A 79 1.61 -13.92 3.67
N LEU A 80 2.89 -13.51 3.55
CA LEU A 80 3.26 -12.13 3.25
C LEU A 80 2.80 -11.69 1.86
N SER A 81 3.02 -12.53 0.85
CA SER A 81 2.64 -12.25 -0.54
C SER A 81 1.11 -12.22 -0.70
N ALA A 82 0.39 -13.11 -0.01
CA ALA A 82 -1.06 -13.11 0.03
C ALA A 82 -1.62 -11.88 0.77
N ALA A 83 -1.04 -11.50 1.91
CA ALA A 83 -1.45 -10.30 2.65
C ALA A 83 -1.33 -9.03 1.78
N LEU A 84 -0.19 -8.85 1.13
CA LEU A 84 0.01 -7.76 0.17
C LEU A 84 -0.94 -7.86 -1.03
N GLY A 85 -1.09 -9.05 -1.61
CA GLY A 85 -1.96 -9.31 -2.75
C GLY A 85 -3.44 -9.00 -2.48
N ILE A 86 -3.96 -9.45 -1.34
CA ILE A 86 -5.33 -9.18 -0.89
C ILE A 86 -5.53 -7.69 -0.66
N TRP A 87 -4.59 -7.04 0.04
CA TRP A 87 -4.65 -5.60 0.28
C TRP A 87 -4.67 -4.81 -1.04
N ILE A 88 -3.73 -5.06 -1.95
CA ILE A 88 -3.64 -4.27 -3.19
C ILE A 88 -4.78 -4.56 -4.17
N THR A 89 -5.29 -5.80 -4.20
CA THR A 89 -6.46 -6.12 -5.03
C THR A 89 -7.67 -5.33 -4.55
N ARG A 90 -7.87 -5.25 -3.22
CA ARG A 90 -8.96 -4.49 -2.62
C ARG A 90 -8.79 -2.98 -2.82
N LEU A 91 -7.63 -2.43 -2.48
CA LEU A 91 -7.38 -0.99 -2.58
C LEU A 91 -7.32 -0.53 -4.03
N GLY A 92 -6.58 -1.25 -4.87
CA GLY A 92 -6.42 -0.94 -6.29
C GLY A 92 -7.76 -1.00 -7.05
N SER A 93 -8.59 -2.02 -6.82
CA SER A 93 -9.92 -2.08 -7.45
C SER A 93 -10.81 -0.93 -7.02
N PHE A 94 -10.80 -0.56 -5.74
CA PHE A 94 -11.55 0.58 -5.22
C PHE A 94 -11.11 1.92 -5.85
N LEU A 95 -9.80 2.18 -5.89
CA LEU A 95 -9.24 3.42 -6.43
C LEU A 95 -9.47 3.54 -7.94
N VAL A 96 -9.23 2.47 -8.70
CA VAL A 96 -9.48 2.45 -10.15
C VAL A 96 -10.96 2.72 -10.43
N GLN A 97 -11.88 2.03 -9.76
CA GLN A 97 -13.32 2.28 -9.93
C GLN A 97 -13.69 3.74 -9.62
N GLN A 98 -13.07 4.34 -8.59
CA GLN A 98 -13.32 5.73 -8.23
C GLN A 98 -12.78 6.70 -9.29
N ALA A 99 -11.57 6.47 -9.81
CA ALA A 99 -10.97 7.31 -10.86
C ALA A 99 -11.84 7.31 -12.13
N PHE A 100 -12.35 6.14 -12.55
CA PHE A 100 -13.25 6.05 -13.70
C PHE A 100 -14.59 6.75 -13.46
N LYS A 101 -15.18 6.59 -12.27
CA LYS A 101 -16.45 7.26 -11.91
C LYS A 101 -16.32 8.78 -11.79
N ALA A 102 -15.20 9.27 -11.26
CA ALA A 102 -14.93 10.69 -11.09
C ALA A 102 -14.48 11.38 -12.39
N GLY A 103 -14.19 10.61 -13.44
CA GLY A 103 -13.71 11.15 -14.72
C GLY A 103 -12.21 11.48 -14.75
N GLY A 104 -11.48 11.15 -13.68
CA GLY A 104 -10.06 11.48 -13.49
C GLY A 104 -9.75 11.73 -12.02
N ASP A 105 -8.54 12.21 -11.75
CA ASP A 105 -8.12 12.58 -10.41
C ASP A 105 -7.57 14.01 -10.43
N SER A 106 -8.20 14.87 -9.64
CA SER A 106 -7.89 16.30 -9.58
C SER A 106 -6.43 16.60 -9.21
N ARG A 107 -5.73 15.65 -8.57
CA ARG A 107 -4.30 15.77 -8.25
C ARG A 107 -3.44 15.94 -9.51
N PHE A 108 -3.89 15.43 -10.66
CA PHE A 108 -3.13 15.42 -11.90
C PHE A 108 -3.59 16.46 -12.92
N ASP A 109 -4.62 17.26 -12.63
CA ASP A 109 -5.22 18.16 -13.62
C ASP A 109 -4.21 19.14 -14.22
N GLU A 110 -3.32 19.71 -13.41
CA GLU A 110 -2.25 20.60 -13.90
C GLU A 110 -1.01 19.83 -14.38
N VAL A 111 -0.73 18.68 -13.75
CA VAL A 111 0.51 17.92 -13.95
C VAL A 111 0.49 17.13 -15.25
N LYS A 112 -0.67 16.60 -15.67
CA LYS A 112 -0.81 15.77 -16.88
C LYS A 112 -0.43 16.48 -18.18
N HIS A 113 -0.42 17.81 -18.17
CA HIS A 113 0.02 18.64 -19.30
C HIS A 113 1.53 18.88 -19.35
N LYS A 114 2.28 18.50 -18.30
CA LYS A 114 3.72 18.72 -18.17
C LYS A 114 4.43 17.35 -18.17
N PRO A 115 4.92 16.85 -19.32
CA PRO A 115 5.40 15.47 -19.45
C PRO A 115 6.46 15.08 -18.44
N ALA A 116 7.47 15.92 -18.21
CA ALA A 116 8.53 15.65 -17.23
C ALA A 116 7.99 15.51 -15.80
N GLN A 117 7.05 16.37 -15.40
CA GLN A 117 6.43 16.30 -14.09
C GLN A 117 5.53 15.07 -13.99
N PHE A 118 4.73 14.77 -15.02
CA PHE A 118 3.88 13.59 -14.99
C PHE A 118 4.69 12.28 -14.91
N THR A 119 5.78 12.16 -15.67
CA THR A 119 6.73 11.05 -15.55
C THR A 119 7.31 10.93 -14.15
N PHE A 120 7.63 12.06 -13.50
CA PHE A 120 8.13 12.04 -12.12
C PHE A 120 7.12 11.43 -11.13
N TYR A 121 5.81 11.67 -11.29
CA TYR A 121 4.80 11.02 -10.46
C TYR A 121 4.82 9.48 -10.63
N TRP A 122 4.92 8.98 -11.86
CA TRP A 122 5.05 7.53 -12.11
C TRP A 122 6.31 6.95 -11.44
N LEU A 123 7.44 7.66 -11.47
CA LEU A 123 8.65 7.23 -10.78
C LEU A 123 8.52 7.26 -9.25
N MET A 124 7.82 8.27 -8.70
CA MET A 124 7.50 8.30 -7.27
C MET A 124 6.59 7.13 -6.87
N GLN A 125 5.68 6.72 -7.74
CA GLN A 125 4.88 5.52 -7.54
C GLN A 125 5.74 4.25 -7.50
N ALA A 126 6.79 4.16 -8.34
CA ALA A 126 7.74 3.04 -8.30
C ALA A 126 8.49 2.97 -6.96
N SER A 127 8.91 4.14 -6.44
CA SER A 127 9.53 4.25 -5.12
C SER A 127 8.56 3.84 -4.02
N TRP A 128 7.30 4.28 -4.08
CA TRP A 128 6.25 3.89 -3.13
C TRP A 128 6.04 2.36 -3.12
N VAL A 129 5.82 1.76 -4.30
CA VAL A 129 5.66 0.30 -4.45
C VAL A 129 6.84 -0.47 -3.86
N PHE A 130 8.07 0.02 -4.09
CA PHE A 130 9.27 -0.64 -3.60
C PHE A 130 9.43 -0.51 -2.08
N ILE A 131 9.37 0.72 -1.56
CA ILE A 131 9.61 1.02 -0.14
C ILE A 131 8.56 0.35 0.74
N VAL A 132 7.29 0.43 0.33
CA VAL A 132 6.18 -0.11 1.10
C VAL A 132 6.15 -1.64 1.05
N GLY A 133 6.41 -2.26 -0.10
CA GLY A 133 6.49 -3.72 -0.23
C GLY A 133 7.79 -4.34 0.27
N LEU A 134 8.79 -3.53 0.67
CA LEU A 134 10.12 -3.97 1.09
C LEU A 134 10.17 -5.18 2.05
N PRO A 135 9.39 -5.25 3.15
CA PRO A 135 9.40 -6.43 4.04
C PRO A 135 9.02 -7.73 3.33
N VAL A 136 8.06 -7.67 2.39
CA VAL A 136 7.64 -8.83 1.59
C VAL A 136 8.77 -9.24 0.64
N TYR A 137 9.33 -8.27 -0.08
CA TYR A 137 10.38 -8.54 -1.05
C TYR A 137 11.63 -9.12 -0.38
N LEU A 138 12.06 -8.57 0.75
CA LEU A 138 13.18 -9.13 1.51
C LEU A 138 12.90 -10.57 1.95
N ALA A 139 11.73 -10.86 2.52
CA ALA A 139 11.38 -12.21 2.94
C ALA A 139 11.34 -13.21 1.75
N ASN A 140 10.97 -12.75 0.56
CA ASN A 140 10.91 -13.59 -0.64
C ASN A 140 12.30 -13.90 -1.23
N THR A 141 13.34 -13.14 -0.89
CA THR A 141 14.70 -13.31 -1.46
C THR A 141 15.52 -14.45 -0.87
N ILE A 142 15.04 -15.13 0.19
CA ILE A 142 15.73 -16.28 0.76
C ILE A 142 15.06 -17.59 0.33
N PRO A 143 15.81 -18.70 0.23
CA PRO A 143 15.24 -19.99 -0.13
C PRO A 143 14.20 -20.46 0.89
N ALA A 144 13.17 -21.19 0.46
CA ALA A 144 12.13 -21.71 1.34
C ALA A 144 12.69 -22.49 2.55
N LYS A 145 13.72 -23.31 2.33
CA LYS A 145 14.41 -24.10 3.39
C LYS A 145 15.13 -23.23 4.43
N ALA A 146 15.42 -21.98 4.11
CA ALA A 146 16.07 -21.04 5.02
C ALA A 146 15.07 -20.30 5.94
N HIS A 147 13.77 -20.42 5.67
CA HIS A 147 12.77 -19.84 6.55
C HIS A 147 12.67 -20.64 7.85
N PRO A 148 12.75 -19.99 9.02
CA PRO A 148 12.39 -20.62 10.27
C PRO A 148 10.92 -21.09 10.25
N PRO A 149 10.59 -22.16 10.99
CA PRO A 149 9.20 -22.58 11.19
C PRO A 149 8.31 -21.43 11.66
N LEU A 150 7.02 -21.51 11.36
CA LEU A 150 6.05 -20.54 11.88
C LEU A 150 5.99 -20.64 13.41
N GLY A 151 6.07 -19.50 14.08
CA GLY A 151 5.95 -19.37 15.52
C GLY A 151 4.78 -18.46 15.93
N SER A 152 4.57 -18.32 17.24
CA SER A 152 3.49 -17.51 17.82
C SER A 152 3.48 -16.07 17.30
N ARG A 153 4.66 -15.45 17.12
CA ARG A 153 4.80 -14.11 16.57
C ARG A 153 4.12 -13.98 15.21
N ASP A 154 4.23 -14.99 14.36
CA ASP A 154 3.73 -14.94 12.99
C ASP A 154 2.20 -14.98 12.95
N TYR A 155 1.61 -15.80 13.82
CA TYR A 155 0.16 -15.84 13.99
C TYR A 155 -0.38 -14.54 14.60
N ILE A 156 0.33 -13.94 15.56
CA ILE A 156 -0.03 -12.62 16.12
C ILE A 156 0.06 -11.55 15.03
N SER A 157 1.15 -11.48 14.27
CA SER A 157 1.31 -10.52 13.18
C SER A 157 0.25 -10.70 12.10
N PHE A 158 -0.12 -11.94 11.78
CA PHE A 158 -1.19 -12.22 10.83
C PHE A 158 -2.57 -11.82 11.38
N GLY A 159 -2.84 -12.06 12.66
CA GLY A 159 -4.05 -11.57 13.33
C GLY A 159 -4.14 -10.04 13.35
N LEU A 160 -3.02 -9.35 13.55
CA LEU A 160 -2.93 -7.89 13.42
C LEU A 160 -3.22 -7.45 11.99
N PHE A 161 -2.66 -8.12 10.99
CA PHE A 161 -2.94 -7.84 9.57
C PHE A 161 -4.44 -7.95 9.27
N LEU A 162 -5.08 -9.06 9.66
CA LEU A 162 -6.52 -9.25 9.45
C LEU A 162 -7.35 -8.16 10.15
N SER A 163 -7.00 -7.82 11.39
CA SER A 163 -7.69 -6.79 12.16
C SER A 163 -7.57 -5.42 11.49
N SER A 164 -6.35 -5.04 11.05
CA SER A 164 -6.10 -3.77 10.37
C SER A 164 -6.73 -3.72 8.97
N PHE A 165 -6.70 -4.82 8.23
CA PHE A 165 -7.38 -4.95 6.94
C PHE A 165 -8.90 -4.81 7.07
N CYS A 166 -9.51 -5.47 8.05
CA CYS A 166 -10.93 -5.31 8.35
C CYS A 166 -11.25 -3.87 8.77
N PHE A 167 -10.40 -3.24 9.60
CA PHE A 167 -10.58 -1.85 10.02
C PHE A 167 -10.59 -0.89 8.83
N GLU A 168 -9.63 -1.03 7.90
CA GLU A 168 -9.58 -0.26 6.66
C GLU A 168 -10.83 -0.50 5.79
N ALA A 169 -11.18 -1.77 5.57
CA ALA A 169 -12.30 -2.16 4.71
C ALA A 169 -13.64 -1.65 5.26
N ILE A 170 -13.87 -1.76 6.57
CA ILE A 170 -15.07 -1.26 7.24
C ILE A 170 -15.14 0.27 7.17
N ALA A 171 -14.03 0.97 7.40
CA ALA A 171 -13.98 2.43 7.36
C ALA A 171 -14.38 2.98 5.98
N ASP A 172 -13.83 2.42 4.91
CA ASP A 172 -14.16 2.81 3.55
C ASP A 172 -15.57 2.38 3.13
N HIS A 173 -16.03 1.21 3.61
CA HIS A 173 -17.41 0.78 3.37
C HIS A 173 -18.41 1.73 4.02
N GLN A 174 -18.19 2.11 5.27
CA GLN A 174 -19.01 3.10 5.99
C GLN A 174 -19.08 4.43 5.22
N LYS A 175 -17.92 4.92 4.73
CA LYS A 175 -17.86 6.15 3.94
C LYS A 175 -18.60 6.03 2.61
N THR A 176 -18.45 4.90 1.91
CA THR A 176 -19.12 4.64 0.63
C THR A 176 -20.63 4.56 0.78
N VAL A 177 -21.12 3.80 1.78
CA VAL A 177 -22.55 3.68 2.07
C VAL A 177 -23.14 5.02 2.47
N TRP A 178 -22.45 5.77 3.35
CA TRP A 178 -22.89 7.10 3.76
C TRP A 178 -23.00 8.07 2.57
N ARG A 179 -22.03 8.08 1.65
CA ARG A 179 -22.10 8.90 0.43
C ARG A 179 -23.26 8.48 -0.46
N ARG A 180 -23.46 7.18 -0.67
CA ARG A 180 -24.57 6.67 -1.50
C ARG A 180 -25.94 7.09 -0.94
N LYS A 181 -26.11 7.02 0.39
CA LYS A 181 -27.35 7.47 1.04
C LYS A 181 -27.57 8.98 0.90
N LYS A 182 -26.51 9.77 1.00
CA LYS A 182 -26.55 11.21 0.70
C LYS A 182 -26.99 11.48 -0.74
N ASP A 183 -26.40 10.79 -1.71
CA ASP A 183 -26.71 10.96 -3.13
C ASP A 183 -28.17 10.55 -3.44
N ALA A 184 -28.69 9.55 -2.73
CA ALA A 184 -30.10 9.14 -2.76
C ALA A 184 -31.05 10.06 -1.97
N LYS A 185 -30.55 11.16 -1.39
CA LYS A 185 -31.30 12.11 -0.54
C LYS A 185 -31.97 11.46 0.68
N GLU A 186 -31.39 10.37 1.19
CA GLU A 186 -31.85 9.73 2.44
C GLU A 186 -31.43 10.52 3.69
N HIS A 187 -30.42 11.39 3.58
CA HIS A 187 -30.01 12.31 4.65
C HIS A 187 -29.24 13.54 4.12
N ASP A 188 -29.27 14.64 4.87
CA ASP A 188 -28.59 15.90 4.52
C ASP A 188 -27.26 16.13 5.26
N GLY A 189 -26.69 15.07 5.85
CA GLY A 189 -25.39 15.14 6.52
C GLY A 189 -24.27 15.73 5.64
N LYS A 190 -23.48 16.66 6.20
CA LYS A 190 -22.37 17.30 5.47
C LYS A 190 -21.13 16.43 5.39
N PHE A 191 -20.81 15.72 6.47
CA PHE A 191 -19.70 14.78 6.59
C PHE A 191 -20.08 13.62 7.53
N ILE A 192 -19.37 12.49 7.41
CA ILE A 192 -19.59 11.32 8.25
C ILE A 192 -18.92 11.49 9.63
N THR A 193 -19.63 11.16 10.69
CA THR A 193 -19.14 11.26 12.09
C THR A 193 -19.44 10.01 12.92
N SER A 194 -19.96 8.95 12.30
CA SER A 194 -20.40 7.72 12.98
C SER A 194 -19.55 6.51 12.61
N GLY A 195 -19.68 5.44 13.38
CA GLY A 195 -18.89 4.21 13.16
C GLY A 195 -17.42 4.43 13.47
N LEU A 196 -16.52 3.94 12.61
CA LEU A 196 -15.07 4.14 12.81
C LEU A 196 -14.67 5.62 12.66
N TRP A 197 -15.48 6.41 11.96
CA TRP A 197 -15.27 7.85 11.78
C TRP A 197 -15.55 8.65 13.05
N SER A 198 -16.19 8.08 14.08
CA SER A 198 -16.29 8.70 15.41
C SER A 198 -15.06 8.44 16.28
N ILE A 199 -14.25 7.44 15.93
CA ILE A 199 -13.05 7.02 16.68
C ILE A 199 -11.80 7.72 16.13
N SER A 200 -11.71 7.88 14.82
CA SER A 200 -10.64 8.59 14.13
C SER A 200 -11.22 9.36 12.94
N ARG A 201 -10.67 10.53 12.62
CA ARG A 201 -11.06 11.28 11.42
C ARG A 201 -10.59 10.62 10.12
N HIS A 202 -9.59 9.73 10.19
CA HIS A 202 -9.06 8.99 9.04
C HIS A 202 -8.84 7.51 9.39
N PRO A 203 -9.91 6.76 9.73
CA PRO A 203 -9.78 5.40 10.23
C PRO A 203 -9.24 4.43 9.16
N ASN A 204 -9.54 4.67 7.89
CA ASN A 204 -8.98 3.88 6.79
C ASN A 204 -7.43 3.96 6.73
N TYR A 205 -6.85 5.15 6.93
CA TYR A 205 -5.39 5.29 6.98
C TYR A 205 -4.76 4.70 8.24
N VAL A 206 -5.48 4.66 9.37
CA VAL A 206 -5.04 3.89 10.56
C VAL A 206 -4.96 2.40 10.23
N GLY A 207 -5.96 1.87 9.52
CA GLY A 207 -5.95 0.50 9.02
C GLY A 207 -4.77 0.23 8.10
N GLU A 208 -4.50 1.10 7.13
CA GLU A 208 -3.38 0.94 6.19
C GLU A 208 -2.02 0.94 6.90
N VAL A 209 -1.78 1.86 7.84
CA VAL A 209 -0.54 1.84 8.66
C VAL A 209 -0.43 0.55 9.47
N GLY A 210 -1.53 0.08 10.05
CA GLY A 210 -1.59 -1.18 10.78
C GLY A 210 -1.26 -2.40 9.92
N ILE A 211 -1.74 -2.43 8.66
CA ILE A 211 -1.43 -3.49 7.68
C ILE A 211 0.07 -3.56 7.43
N TRP A 212 0.73 -2.42 7.16
CA TRP A 212 2.17 -2.42 6.90
C TRP A 212 3.00 -2.72 8.14
N ALA A 213 2.55 -2.30 9.32
CA ALA A 213 3.19 -2.68 10.58
C ALA A 213 3.08 -4.19 10.83
N ALA A 214 1.92 -4.79 10.53
CA ALA A 214 1.70 -6.23 10.64
C ALA A 214 2.52 -7.03 9.62
N ILE A 215 2.58 -6.60 8.36
CA ILE A 215 3.42 -7.21 7.31
C ILE A 215 4.90 -7.14 7.69
N TRP A 216 5.38 -5.98 8.16
CA TRP A 216 6.73 -5.84 8.68
C TRP A 216 6.98 -6.82 9.84
N SER A 217 6.08 -6.87 10.83
CA SER A 217 6.17 -7.76 11.98
C SER A 217 6.24 -9.24 11.57
N LEU A 218 5.41 -9.66 10.62
CA LEU A 218 5.36 -11.03 10.07
C LEU A 218 6.64 -11.42 9.32
N SER A 219 7.34 -10.44 8.73
CA SER A 219 8.61 -10.67 8.03
C SER A 219 9.81 -10.88 8.96
N THR A 220 9.76 -10.35 10.19
CA THR A 220 10.94 -10.18 11.06
C THR A 220 11.77 -11.44 11.29
N THR A 221 11.12 -12.58 11.51
CA THR A 221 11.80 -13.86 11.77
C THR A 221 12.57 -14.38 10.54
N ALA A 222 12.09 -14.14 9.32
CA ALA A 222 12.87 -14.42 8.10
C ALA A 222 14.06 -13.46 7.94
N LEU A 223 13.89 -12.21 8.35
CA LEU A 223 14.92 -11.17 8.27
C LEU A 223 16.00 -11.29 9.34
N GLN A 224 15.83 -12.17 10.33
CA GLN A 224 16.80 -12.46 11.39
C GLN A 224 17.64 -13.72 11.10
N THR A 225 17.49 -14.32 9.92
CA THR A 225 18.29 -15.48 9.49
C THR A 225 19.73 -15.07 9.15
N PRO A 226 20.69 -16.02 9.11
CA PRO A 226 22.08 -15.74 8.72
C PRO A 226 22.25 -15.20 7.29
N TYR A 227 21.20 -15.21 6.46
CA TYR A 227 21.21 -14.63 5.12
C TYR A 227 21.27 -13.10 5.12
N PHE A 228 20.87 -12.47 6.24
CA PHE A 228 20.78 -11.04 6.36
C PHE A 228 21.79 -10.49 7.38
N PRO A 229 22.36 -9.30 7.14
CA PRO A 229 23.15 -8.62 8.15
C PRO A 229 22.26 -8.20 9.33
N ARG A 230 22.90 -8.01 10.49
CA ARG A 230 22.22 -7.38 11.63
C ARG A 230 21.67 -6.02 11.21
N GLY A 231 20.43 -5.73 11.58
CA GLY A 231 19.75 -4.47 11.24
C GLY A 231 18.78 -4.53 10.06
N THR A 232 18.71 -5.63 9.30
CA THR A 232 17.73 -5.76 8.19
C THR A 232 16.28 -5.60 8.65
N VAL A 233 15.94 -6.04 9.86
CA VAL A 233 14.61 -5.78 10.48
C VAL A 233 14.33 -4.28 10.60
N ALA A 234 15.32 -3.47 10.99
CA ALA A 234 15.17 -2.02 11.10
C ALA A 234 15.03 -1.36 9.72
N ILE A 235 15.77 -1.85 8.71
CA ILE A 235 15.61 -1.39 7.32
C ILE A 235 14.20 -1.70 6.80
N ALA A 236 13.68 -2.91 7.07
CA ALA A 236 12.32 -3.26 6.67
C ALA A 236 11.25 -2.41 7.37
N ALA A 237 11.54 -1.85 8.56
CA ALA A 237 10.64 -0.96 9.28
C ALA A 237 10.43 0.39 8.55
N ILE A 238 11.26 0.71 7.56
CA ILE A 238 11.04 1.86 6.68
C ILE A 238 9.66 1.78 6.02
N SER A 239 9.14 0.58 5.70
CA SER A 239 7.81 0.41 5.09
C SER A 239 6.67 1.03 5.92
N PRO A 240 6.40 0.57 7.16
CA PRO A 240 5.34 1.15 7.97
C PRO A 240 5.62 2.59 8.39
N ILE A 241 6.89 2.95 8.65
CA ILE A 241 7.27 4.32 9.02
C ILE A 241 7.00 5.29 7.86
N PHE A 242 7.45 4.93 6.65
CA PHE A 242 7.20 5.70 5.44
C PHE A 242 5.71 5.83 5.19
N THR A 243 4.94 4.74 5.31
CA THR A 243 3.48 4.79 5.12
C THR A 243 2.81 5.72 6.13
N TYR A 244 3.21 5.66 7.41
CA TYR A 244 2.71 6.58 8.43
C TYR A 244 3.02 8.04 8.08
N PHE A 245 4.28 8.38 7.76
CA PHE A 245 4.65 9.75 7.41
C PHE A 245 3.96 10.22 6.13
N LEU A 246 3.90 9.36 5.12
CA LEU A 246 3.28 9.64 3.84
C LEU A 246 1.79 9.95 4.02
N LEU A 247 1.04 9.14 4.78
CA LEU A 247 -0.40 9.36 4.98
C LEU A 247 -0.73 10.43 6.00
N ARG A 248 0.13 10.65 6.99
CA ARG A 248 -0.17 11.58 8.08
C ARG A 248 0.33 13.00 7.82
N LYS A 249 1.44 13.15 7.11
CA LYS A 249 2.19 14.42 7.02
C LYS A 249 2.33 14.97 5.63
N LEU A 250 2.28 14.15 4.59
CA LEU A 250 2.52 14.59 3.21
C LEU A 250 1.25 14.47 2.35
N SER A 251 0.80 13.25 2.15
CA SER A 251 -0.40 12.86 1.42
C SER A 251 -1.50 12.42 2.39
N GLY A 252 -2.67 12.06 1.88
CA GLY A 252 -3.76 11.55 2.70
C GLY A 252 -4.37 12.63 3.60
N VAL A 253 -3.95 12.69 4.87
CA VAL A 253 -4.57 13.54 5.89
C VAL A 253 -4.50 15.04 5.55
N PRO A 254 -3.32 15.67 5.31
CA PRO A 254 -3.25 17.13 5.15
C PRO A 254 -4.13 17.69 4.01
N PRO A 255 -4.11 17.12 2.78
CA PRO A 255 -4.96 17.65 1.71
C PRO A 255 -6.45 17.42 1.98
N LEU A 256 -6.82 16.30 2.62
CA LEU A 256 -8.23 16.02 2.95
C LEU A 256 -8.77 16.93 4.06
N GLU A 257 -7.97 17.19 5.10
CA GLU A 257 -8.33 18.14 6.17
C GLU A 257 -8.45 19.55 5.61
N LYS A 258 -7.51 19.99 4.77
CA LYS A 258 -7.57 21.30 4.10
C LYS A 258 -8.82 21.44 3.23
N ALA A 259 -9.15 20.41 2.45
CA ALA A 259 -10.37 20.39 1.64
C ALA A 259 -11.64 20.38 2.50
N GLY A 260 -11.61 19.70 3.66
CA GLY A 260 -12.68 19.72 4.65
C GLY A 260 -12.87 21.11 5.26
N ASP A 261 -11.80 21.77 5.65
CA ASP A 261 -11.82 23.13 6.21
C ASP A 261 -12.34 24.16 5.20
N GLN A 262 -11.98 24.03 3.92
CA GLN A 262 -12.51 24.88 2.86
C GLN A 262 -14.01 24.69 2.63
N LYS A 263 -14.51 23.45 2.75
CA LYS A 263 -15.93 23.12 2.49
C LYS A 263 -16.84 23.33 3.69
N PHE A 264 -16.32 23.10 4.91
CA PHE A 264 -17.11 23.00 6.14
C PHE A 264 -16.61 23.93 7.25
N GLY A 265 -15.60 24.76 7.01
CA GLY A 265 -15.00 25.64 8.03
C GLY A 265 -15.95 26.68 8.63
N ALA A 266 -17.05 27.01 7.96
CA ALA A 266 -18.10 27.86 8.51
C ALA A 266 -19.12 27.10 9.39
N ASP A 267 -19.08 25.76 9.43
CA ASP A 267 -20.01 24.94 10.19
C ASP A 267 -19.47 24.65 11.61
N PRO A 268 -20.17 25.07 12.68
CA PRO A 268 -19.77 24.76 14.05
C PRO A 268 -19.59 23.27 14.33
N LYS A 269 -20.39 22.40 13.69
CA LYS A 269 -20.30 20.94 13.87
C LYS A 269 -18.98 20.37 13.34
N TRP A 270 -18.39 20.99 12.33
CA TRP A 270 -17.10 20.57 11.80
C TRP A 270 -15.99 20.83 12.81
N HIS A 271 -16.01 21.99 13.46
CA HIS A 271 -15.06 22.32 14.53
C HIS A 271 -15.23 21.45 15.76
N GLU A 272 -16.47 21.16 16.14
CA GLU A 272 -16.77 20.22 17.23
C GLU A 272 -16.24 18.82 16.92
N TYR A 273 -16.48 18.32 15.71
CA TYR A 273 -15.96 17.03 15.27
C TYR A 273 -14.42 16.98 15.32
N LYS A 274 -13.73 18.01 14.78
CA LYS A 274 -12.26 18.06 14.83
C LYS A 274 -11.69 18.11 16.25
N ARG A 275 -12.42 18.77 17.18
CA ARG A 275 -12.06 18.93 18.60
C ARG A 275 -12.28 17.67 19.43
N ASN A 276 -13.24 16.83 19.05
CA ASN A 276 -13.59 15.64 19.81
C ASN A 276 -13.00 14.36 19.21
N VAL A 277 -12.74 14.34 17.90
CA VAL A 277 -12.27 13.15 17.19
C VAL A 277 -10.80 13.31 16.77
N PRO A 278 -9.91 12.42 17.22
CA PRO A 278 -8.50 12.49 16.86
C PRO A 278 -8.29 12.19 15.39
N VAL A 279 -7.29 12.80 14.79
CA VAL A 279 -6.96 12.54 13.38
C VAL A 279 -6.53 11.09 13.17
N PHE A 280 -5.63 10.57 14.02
CA PHE A 280 -5.23 9.16 14.07
C PHE A 280 -5.43 8.62 15.48
N TRP A 281 -6.22 7.57 15.60
CA TRP A 281 -6.34 6.81 16.84
C TRP A 281 -5.18 5.80 16.98
N PRO A 282 -4.65 5.53 18.18
CA PRO A 282 -4.93 6.20 19.47
C PRO A 282 -4.01 7.42 19.74
N TRP A 283 -3.07 7.73 18.86
CA TRP A 283 -1.89 8.55 19.20
C TRP A 283 -1.97 10.05 18.90
N SER A 284 -3.10 10.60 18.45
CA SER A 284 -3.23 12.06 18.28
C SER A 284 -4.26 12.66 19.21
N SER A 285 -3.95 13.80 19.84
CA SER A 285 -4.97 14.65 20.43
C SER A 285 -5.82 15.28 19.32
N ALA A 286 -7.04 15.65 19.66
CA ALA A 286 -8.01 16.22 18.73
C ALA A 286 -7.74 17.70 18.38
N ARG A 287 -6.47 18.04 18.10
CA ARG A 287 -6.07 19.34 17.54
C ARG A 287 -5.53 19.13 16.12
#